data_AF-A0A9X3B1J0-F1
#
_entry.id   AF-A0A9X3B1J0-F1
#
_cell.length_a   1.000
_cell.length_b   1.000
_cell.length_c   1.000
_cell.angle_alpha   90.00
_cell.angle_beta   90.00
_cell.angle_gamma   90.00
#
_symmetry.space_group_name_H-M   'P 1'
#
loop_
_entity.id
_entity.type
_entity.pdbx_description
1 polymer ?
#
loop_
_entity_poly.entity_id
_entity_poly.type
_entity_poly.pdbx_seq_one_letter_code
_entity_poly.pdbx_strand_id
1 'polypeptide(L)'
;MDTSTMTSDCGLYTKYLKDFTAGDVILSHERMLEFINDLTTQGWLLANFTWDYWYNNSYLVDKPAYIRDASIAQCKLLLTAMTRLEVFSPGVLENMRRQGILLAIVERLQSLNVPKSSTHLEFISR
;
A
#
# COMPACT_ATOMS: atom_id res chain seq x y z
N MET A 1 16.13 -25.68 10.49
CA MET A 1 14.92 -25.38 9.69
C MET A 1 14.25 -24.22 10.39
N ASP A 2 14.60 -23.01 9.98
CA ASP A 2 14.10 -21.79 10.61
C ASP A 2 12.66 -21.55 10.19
N THR A 3 11.75 -21.75 11.14
CA THR A 3 10.38 -21.25 11.06
C THR A 3 10.43 -19.73 11.17
N SER A 4 10.66 -19.07 10.03
CA SER A 4 10.48 -17.63 9.90
C SER A 4 9.03 -17.33 10.23
N THR A 5 8.79 -16.79 11.41
CA THR A 5 7.51 -16.19 11.80
C THR A 5 7.19 -15.13 10.75
N MET A 6 6.29 -15.45 9.82
CA MET A 6 5.77 -14.47 8.86
C MET A 6 5.10 -13.38 9.69
N THR A 7 5.81 -12.26 9.88
CA THR A 7 5.28 -11.05 10.46
C THR A 7 4.11 -10.63 9.58
N SER A 8 2.91 -10.93 10.08
CA SER A 8 1.62 -10.62 9.46
C SER A 8 1.29 -9.13 9.47
N ASP A 9 2.24 -8.31 9.93
CA ASP A 9 2.11 -6.86 10.03
C ASP A 9 2.74 -6.25 8.78
N CYS A 10 1.94 -5.52 7.99
CA CYS A 10 2.48 -4.67 6.95
C CYS A 10 3.19 -3.51 7.66
N GLY A 11 4.46 -3.69 8.02
CA GLY A 11 5.23 -2.69 8.79
C GLY A 11 5.22 -1.29 8.20
N LEU A 12 4.90 -1.16 6.90
CA LEU A 12 4.61 0.10 6.24
C LEU A 12 3.48 0.89 6.89
N TYR A 13 2.35 0.25 7.22
CA TYR A 13 1.22 0.93 7.84
C TYR A 13 1.64 1.55 9.16
N THR A 14 2.20 0.76 10.06
CA THR A 14 2.65 1.21 11.38
C THR A 14 3.72 2.31 11.28
N LYS A 15 4.68 2.17 10.36
CA LYS A 15 5.78 3.15 10.19
C LYS A 15 5.31 4.50 9.64
N TYR A 16 4.40 4.49 8.68
CA TYR A 16 4.01 5.69 7.92
C TYR A 16 2.62 6.25 8.27
N LEU A 17 1.89 5.64 9.22
CA LEU A 17 0.56 6.08 9.61
C LEU A 17 0.51 7.58 9.91
N LYS A 18 1.40 8.06 10.79
CA LYS A 18 1.46 9.47 11.19
C LYS A 18 1.69 10.40 10.01
N ASP A 19 2.61 10.01 9.12
CA ASP A 19 2.96 10.74 7.92
C ASP A 19 1.74 10.87 6.99
N PHE A 20 1.04 9.77 6.76
CA PHE A 20 -0.09 9.73 5.84
C PHE A 20 -1.37 10.36 6.41
N THR A 21 -1.50 10.46 7.74
CA THR A 21 -2.59 11.19 8.41
C THR A 21 -2.29 12.66 8.66
N ALA A 22 -1.12 13.18 8.27
CA ALA A 22 -0.68 14.53 8.61
C ALA A 22 -1.45 15.67 7.89
N GLY A 23 -2.51 15.35 7.13
CA GLY A 23 -3.33 16.35 6.43
C GLY A 23 -2.49 17.22 5.49
N ASP A 24 -2.60 18.54 5.65
CA ASP A 24 -1.93 19.53 4.80
C ASP A 24 -0.43 19.74 5.14
N VAL A 25 0.09 19.06 6.17
CA VAL A 25 1.52 19.14 6.51
C VAL A 25 2.34 18.60 5.35
N ILE A 26 3.27 19.41 4.85
CA ILE A 26 4.16 19.03 3.76
C ILE A 26 5.21 18.06 4.30
N LEU A 27 5.28 16.87 3.72
CA LEU A 27 6.38 15.95 3.99
C LEU A 27 7.56 16.25 3.06
N SER A 28 8.77 16.05 3.57
CA SER A 28 9.98 16.23 2.77
C SER A 28 10.06 15.19 1.66
N HIS A 29 10.67 15.55 0.53
CA HIS A 29 10.93 14.61 -0.54
C HIS A 29 11.80 13.43 -0.07
N GLU A 30 12.78 13.67 0.82
CA GLU A 30 13.57 12.62 1.45
C GLU A 30 12.72 11.57 2.17
N ARG A 31 11.63 12.00 2.84
CA ARG A 31 10.71 11.07 3.50
C ARG A 31 9.93 10.21 2.50
N MET A 32 9.60 10.76 1.33
CA MET A 32 9.00 10.00 0.22
C MET A 32 9.99 9.00 -0.39
N LEU A 33 11.26 9.39 -0.53
CA LEU A 33 12.31 8.48 -1.00
C LEU A 33 12.56 7.33 -0.02
N GLU A 34 12.50 7.60 1.29
CA GLU A 34 12.57 6.55 2.32
C GLU A 34 11.41 5.56 2.17
N PHE A 35 10.19 6.06 1.96
CA PHE A 35 9.03 5.22 1.70
C PHE A 35 9.21 4.35 0.45
N ILE A 36 9.70 4.92 -0.65
CA ILE A 36 10.01 4.17 -1.89
C ILE A 36 11.05 3.08 -1.62
N ASN A 37 12.09 3.39 -0.85
CA ASN A 37 13.13 2.42 -0.50
C ASN A 37 12.55 1.25 0.32
N ASP A 38 11.68 1.53 1.28
CA ASP A 38 10.98 0.50 2.04
C ASP A 38 10.07 -0.37 1.16
N LEU A 39 9.32 0.24 0.23
CA LEU A 39 8.51 -0.51 -0.75
C LEU A 39 9.37 -1.45 -1.61
N THR A 40 10.55 -0.99 -1.99
CA THR A 40 11.51 -1.75 -2.82
C THR A 40 12.08 -2.91 -2.03
N THR A 41 12.62 -2.65 -0.84
CA THR A 41 13.28 -3.66 0.00
C THR A 41 12.33 -4.74 0.50
N GLN A 42 11.05 -4.40 0.71
CA GLN A 42 10.02 -5.34 1.15
C GLN A 42 9.28 -6.04 -0.02
N GLY A 43 9.64 -5.76 -1.28
CA GLY A 43 9.04 -6.44 -2.44
C GLY A 43 7.58 -6.05 -2.74
N TRP A 44 7.20 -4.81 -2.40
CA TRP A 44 5.88 -4.26 -2.72
C TRP A 44 5.80 -3.68 -4.14
N LEU A 45 6.95 -3.40 -4.77
CA LEU A 45 7.00 -2.95 -6.15
C LEU A 45 7.10 -4.12 -7.13
N LEU A 46 6.37 -4.04 -8.24
CA LEU A 46 6.37 -5.05 -9.29
C LEU A 46 7.63 -4.93 -10.14
N ALA A 47 8.37 -6.03 -10.28
CA ALA A 47 9.49 -6.12 -11.23
C ALA A 47 9.00 -5.99 -12.68
N ASN A 48 7.93 -6.71 -13.01
CA ASN A 48 7.26 -6.66 -14.32
C ASN A 48 6.03 -5.77 -14.23
N PHE A 49 6.10 -4.59 -14.85
CA PHE A 49 5.04 -3.59 -14.87
C PHE A 49 4.78 -3.16 -16.30
N THR A 50 3.50 -3.10 -16.68
CA THR A 50 3.05 -2.61 -17.99
C THR A 50 2.13 -1.42 -17.82
N TRP A 51 2.34 -0.39 -18.64
CA TRP A 51 1.51 0.82 -18.62
C TRP A 51 0.06 0.55 -19.05
N ASP A 52 -0.17 -0.44 -19.92
CA ASP A 52 -1.52 -0.83 -20.33
C ASP A 52 -2.34 -1.39 -19.17
N TYR A 53 -1.72 -2.22 -18.31
CA TYR A 53 -2.40 -2.74 -17.13
C TYR A 53 -2.67 -1.64 -16.10
N TRP A 54 -1.72 -0.71 -15.94
CA TRP A 54 -1.93 0.51 -15.16
C TRP A 54 -3.12 1.33 -15.67
N TYR A 55 -3.19 1.61 -16.97
CA TYR A 55 -4.25 2.44 -17.56
C TYR A 55 -5.65 1.89 -17.28
N ASN A 56 -5.80 0.57 -17.30
CA ASN A 56 -7.07 -0.10 -16.97
C ASN A 56 -7.46 -0.01 -15.47
N ASN A 57 -6.55 0.42 -14.59
CA ASN A 57 -6.75 0.51 -13.15
C ASN A 57 -6.55 1.93 -12.60
N SER A 58 -6.22 2.91 -13.44
CA SER A 58 -5.88 4.28 -13.01
C SER A 58 -7.03 4.97 -12.28
N TYR A 59 -8.28 4.57 -12.56
CA TYR A 59 -9.48 5.05 -11.90
C TYR A 59 -9.45 4.90 -10.37
N LEU A 60 -8.62 4.01 -9.83
CA LEU A 60 -8.43 3.83 -8.38
C LEU A 60 -7.77 5.04 -7.71
N VAL A 61 -6.97 5.82 -8.45
CA VAL A 61 -6.41 7.09 -7.99
C VAL A 61 -7.48 8.17 -7.97
N ASP A 62 -8.31 8.24 -9.00
CA ASP A 62 -9.38 9.23 -9.10
C ASP A 62 -10.53 8.96 -8.10
N LYS A 63 -10.70 7.69 -7.70
CA LYS A 63 -11.72 7.24 -6.75
C LYS A 63 -11.10 6.43 -5.61
N PRO A 64 -10.40 7.07 -4.66
CA PRO A 64 -9.67 6.38 -3.58
C PRO A 64 -10.57 5.47 -2.73
N ALA A 65 -11.87 5.77 -2.65
CA ALA A 65 -12.84 4.92 -1.94
C ALA A 65 -12.87 3.46 -2.45
N TYR A 66 -12.55 3.21 -3.72
CA TYR A 66 -12.52 1.87 -4.31
C TYR A 66 -11.26 1.07 -3.94
N ILE A 67 -10.23 1.71 -3.38
CA ILE A 67 -9.02 1.02 -2.91
C ILE A 67 -9.35 0.05 -1.78
N ARG A 68 -10.43 0.30 -1.01
CA ARG A 68 -10.92 -0.60 0.03
C ARG A 68 -11.20 -2.02 -0.48
N ASP A 69 -11.60 -2.16 -1.73
CA ASP A 69 -11.94 -3.43 -2.34
C ASP A 69 -10.83 -3.97 -3.25
N ALA A 70 -9.76 -3.19 -3.46
CA ALA A 70 -8.64 -3.57 -4.32
C ALA A 70 -7.94 -4.84 -3.83
N SER A 71 -7.46 -5.65 -4.77
CA SER A 71 -6.60 -6.81 -4.49
C SER A 71 -5.17 -6.37 -4.15
N ILE A 72 -4.37 -7.28 -3.56
CA ILE A 72 -2.92 -7.05 -3.34
C ILE A 72 -2.24 -6.67 -4.65
N ALA A 73 -2.57 -7.33 -5.76
CA ALA A 73 -1.99 -7.05 -7.07
C ALA A 73 -2.28 -5.62 -7.54
N GLN A 74 -3.50 -5.12 -7.34
CA GLN A 74 -3.87 -3.74 -7.68
C GLN A 74 -3.19 -2.72 -6.75
N CYS A 75 -3.06 -3.02 -5.45
CA CYS A 75 -2.29 -2.17 -4.53
C CYS A 75 -0.81 -2.08 -4.97
N LYS A 76 -0.17 -3.22 -5.31
CA LYS A 76 1.21 -3.24 -5.83
C LYS A 76 1.32 -2.49 -7.16
N LEU A 77 0.32 -2.60 -8.03
CA LEU A 77 0.28 -1.87 -9.30
C LEU A 77 0.25 -0.35 -9.08
N LEU A 78 -0.64 0.13 -8.21
CA LEU A 78 -0.74 1.54 -7.83
C LEU A 78 0.58 2.06 -7.27
N LEU A 79 1.15 1.37 -6.29
CA LEU A 79 2.44 1.75 -5.68
C LEU A 79 3.57 1.79 -6.72
N THR A 80 3.61 0.81 -7.62
CA THR A 80 4.63 0.73 -8.67
C THR A 80 4.50 1.87 -9.68
N ALA A 81 3.28 2.12 -10.18
CA ALA A 81 3.03 3.20 -11.13
C ALA A 81 3.46 4.55 -10.54
N MET A 82 3.05 4.82 -9.30
CA MET A 82 3.23 6.11 -8.65
C MET A 82 4.67 6.35 -8.21
N THR A 83 5.35 5.30 -7.74
CA THR A 83 6.80 5.34 -7.49
C THR A 83 7.58 5.64 -8.76
N ARG A 84 7.21 5.03 -9.89
CA ARG A 84 7.85 5.32 -11.18
C ARG A 84 7.57 6.75 -11.63
N LEU A 85 6.35 7.25 -11.45
CA LEU A 85 6.00 8.63 -11.78
C LEU A 85 6.70 9.67 -10.89
N GLU A 86 6.90 9.39 -9.60
CA GLU A 86 7.65 10.27 -8.68
C GLU A 86 9.07 10.56 -9.19
N VAL A 87 9.72 9.58 -9.82
CA VAL A 87 11.07 9.76 -10.41
C VAL A 87 11.05 10.76 -11.57
N PHE A 88 9.99 10.78 -12.37
CA PHE A 88 9.86 11.69 -13.51
C PHE A 88 9.27 13.05 -13.12
N SER A 89 8.41 13.08 -12.10
CA SER A 89 7.70 14.25 -11.63
C SER A 89 7.66 14.22 -10.10
N PRO A 90 8.66 14.83 -9.43
CA PRO A 90 8.69 14.89 -7.98
C PRO A 90 7.43 15.53 -7.40
N GLY A 91 6.89 14.95 -6.33
CA GLY A 91 5.69 15.41 -5.63
C GLY A 91 4.40 14.64 -5.97
N VAL A 92 4.45 13.65 -6.86
CA VAL A 92 3.32 12.74 -7.14
C VAL A 92 2.89 11.99 -5.87
N LEU A 93 3.83 11.41 -5.13
CA LEU A 93 3.52 10.69 -3.90
C LEU A 93 3.01 11.60 -2.79
N GLU A 94 3.55 12.81 -2.67
CA GLU A 94 3.06 13.80 -1.71
C GLU A 94 1.62 14.24 -2.05
N ASN A 95 1.32 14.43 -3.34
CA ASN A 95 -0.04 14.73 -3.78
C ASN A 95 -1.01 13.57 -3.46
N MET A 96 -0.60 12.32 -3.74
CA MET A 96 -1.40 11.15 -3.37
C MET A 96 -1.63 11.02 -1.87
N ARG A 97 -0.60 11.33 -1.07
CA ARG A 97 -0.71 11.36 0.38
C ARG A 97 -1.80 12.33 0.83
N ARG A 98 -1.76 13.57 0.34
CA ARG A 98 -2.77 14.60 0.66
C ARG A 98 -4.18 14.19 0.28
N GLN A 99 -4.33 13.45 -0.81
CA GLN A 99 -5.62 12.90 -1.24
C GLN A 99 -6.04 11.63 -0.47
N GLY A 100 -5.25 11.19 0.51
CA GLY A 100 -5.54 10.00 1.33
C GLY A 100 -5.30 8.66 0.61
N ILE A 101 -4.75 8.69 -0.60
CA ILE A 101 -4.56 7.49 -1.43
C ILE A 101 -3.51 6.56 -0.80
N LEU A 102 -2.37 7.10 -0.37
CA LEU A 102 -1.32 6.28 0.25
C LEU A 102 -1.82 5.60 1.51
N LEU A 103 -2.57 6.32 2.35
CA LEU A 103 -3.21 5.78 3.55
C LEU A 103 -4.16 4.63 3.19
N ALA A 104 -5.08 4.85 2.25
CA ALA A 104 -6.03 3.83 1.81
C ALA A 104 -5.33 2.56 1.29
N ILE A 105 -4.21 2.70 0.58
CA ILE A 105 -3.43 1.57 0.09
C ILE A 105 -2.80 0.79 1.25
N VAL A 106 -2.12 1.46 2.19
CA VAL A 106 -1.43 0.75 3.29
C VAL A 106 -2.43 0.11 4.26
N GLU A 107 -3.57 0.75 4.52
CA GLU A 107 -4.68 0.16 5.29
C GLU A 107 -5.22 -1.08 4.60
N ARG A 108 -5.40 -1.01 3.28
CA ARG A 108 -5.87 -2.17 2.51
C ARG A 108 -4.87 -3.32 2.58
N LEU A 109 -3.59 -3.05 2.35
CA LEU A 109 -2.52 -4.05 2.46
C LEU A 109 -2.48 -4.68 3.86
N GLN A 110 -2.58 -3.86 4.92
CA GLN A 110 -2.69 -4.36 6.28
C GLN A 110 -3.88 -5.32 6.42
N SER A 111 -5.08 -4.91 6.00
CA SER A 111 -6.30 -5.72 6.11
C SER A 111 -6.22 -7.07 5.35
N LEU A 112 -5.44 -7.12 4.27
CA LEU A 112 -5.25 -8.31 3.44
C LEU A 112 -4.17 -9.24 4.00
N ASN A 113 -3.22 -8.72 4.78
CA ASN A 113 -2.11 -9.47 5.37
C ASN A 113 -2.40 -10.03 6.76
N VAL A 114 -3.46 -9.56 7.44
CA VAL A 114 -3.89 -10.18 8.70
C VAL A 114 -4.44 -11.58 8.39
N PRO A 115 -3.89 -12.66 8.98
CA PRO A 115 -4.47 -13.98 8.90
C PRO A 115 -5.90 -13.87 9.40
N LYS A 116 -6.87 -14.22 8.56
CA LYS A 116 -8.24 -14.42 9.04
C LYS A 116 -8.14 -15.55 10.06
N SER A 117 -8.12 -15.25 11.35
CA SER A 117 -8.36 -16.25 12.37
C SER A 117 -9.73 -16.83 12.05
N SER A 118 -9.76 -18.05 11.51
CA SER A 118 -11.00 -18.81 11.37
C SER A 118 -11.56 -19.02 12.76
N THR A 119 -12.40 -18.10 13.23
CA THR A 119 -13.32 -18.39 14.32
C THR A 119 -14.43 -19.26 13.76
N HIS A 120 -14.07 -20.47 13.35
CA HIS A 120 -15.05 -21.55 13.19
C HIS A 120 -15.24 -22.13 14.59
N LEU A 121 -15.99 -21.41 15.42
CA LEU A 121 -16.60 -22.00 16.61
C LEU A 121 -17.63 -23.00 16.09
N GLU A 122 -17.18 -24.23 15.87
CA GLU A 122 -18.07 -25.38 15.77
C GLU A 122 -18.86 -25.46 17.08
N PHE A 123 -20.07 -24.89 17.06
CA PHE A 123 -21.11 -25.24 17.99
C PHE A 123 -21.54 -26.68 17.68
N ILE A 124 -20.79 -27.64 18.21
CA ILE A 124 -21.27 -29.01 18.41
C ILE A 124 -21.25 -29.25 19.91
N SER A 125 -22.37 -28.96 20.56
CA SER A 125 -22.70 -29.55 21.85
C SER A 125 -23.83 -30.54 21.65
N ARG A 126 -23.42 -31.82 21.75
CA ARG A 126 -24.10 -33.01 22.27
C ARG A 126 -25.60 -33.18 22.05
#